data_AF-A0A087U017-F1
#
_entry.id   AF-A0A087U017-F1
#
_cell.length_a   1.000
_cell.length_b   1.000
_cell.length_c   1.000
_cell.angle_alpha   90.00
_cell.angle_beta   90.00
_cell.angle_gamma   90.00
#
_symmetry.space_group_name_H-M   'P 1'
#
loop_
_entity.id
_entity.type
_entity.pdbx_description
1 polymer ?
#
loop_
_entity_poly.entity_id
_entity_poly.type
_entity_poly.pdbx_seq_one_letter_code
_entity_poly.pdbx_strand_id
1 'polypeptide(L)'
;MAGGLFSIDKRFFEKLGTYDSGFDIWGGENLELSFKTWMCGGTLEIVPCSHVGHIFRKRSPYKWRSGVNVLRRNSVRLAEVWLDDYKKYYYQRIGNDLGDYGDIQSRKELRKKLQCKSFDWYLKNIYPELFIPGEALASGEVRNLGEGGDTCLDSPARRDDLHKPVGLWPCHGQGGNQYWMLSREGEIRRDESCLDYAGKDVILYPCHGSKGNQLWFYDANTHTIQHGSSRKCLEISADKQRLQMSECNGSERQKWSFQNYDPSKLAPAASRL
;
A
#
# COMPACT_ATOMS: atom_id res chain seq x y z
N MET A 1 -14.22 4.81 7.46
CA MET A 1 -15.54 4.12 7.35
C MET A 1 -15.92 3.82 5.91
N ALA A 2 -16.90 2.94 5.68
CA ALA A 2 -17.49 2.71 4.35
C ALA A 2 -18.26 3.93 3.81
N GLY A 3 -18.97 4.67 4.68
CA GLY A 3 -19.54 6.00 4.39
C GLY A 3 -21.05 6.05 4.13
N GLY A 4 -21.68 4.98 3.62
CA GLY A 4 -23.11 4.99 3.32
C GLY A 4 -24.04 4.84 4.53
N LEU A 5 -23.52 4.36 5.66
CA LEU A 5 -24.27 4.06 6.88
C LEU A 5 -23.43 4.48 8.08
N PHE A 6 -23.87 5.53 8.79
CA PHE A 6 -23.25 6.01 10.02
C PHE A 6 -24.25 6.87 10.81
N SER A 7 -23.92 7.19 12.06
CA SER A 7 -24.64 8.18 12.85
C SER A 7 -23.64 9.19 13.40
N ILE A 8 -24.01 10.47 13.39
CA ILE A 8 -23.16 11.57 13.83
C ILE A 8 -24.03 12.64 14.49
N ASP A 9 -23.53 13.27 15.55
CA ASP A 9 -24.18 14.45 16.11
C ASP A 9 -24.23 15.57 15.07
N LYS A 10 -25.40 16.22 14.93
CA LYS A 10 -25.61 17.27 13.92
C LYS A 10 -24.66 18.45 14.11
N ARG A 11 -24.45 18.90 15.35
CA ARG A 11 -23.58 20.05 15.63
C ARG A 11 -22.13 19.71 15.35
N PHE A 12 -21.71 18.49 15.66
CA PHE A 12 -20.38 18.00 15.32
C PHE A 12 -20.17 17.91 13.80
N PHE A 13 -21.14 17.39 13.05
CA PHE A 13 -21.08 17.35 11.59
C PHE A 13 -20.98 18.76 10.96
N GLU A 14 -21.75 19.71 11.47
CA GLU A 14 -21.68 21.12 11.06
C GLU A 14 -20.33 21.76 11.44
N LYS A 15 -19.79 21.47 12.63
CA LYS A 15 -18.46 21.92 13.07
C LYS A 15 -17.35 21.41 12.16
N LEU A 16 -17.44 20.16 11.68
CA LEU A 16 -16.52 19.58 10.69
C LEU A 16 -16.69 20.16 9.27
N GLY A 17 -17.58 21.14 9.09
CA GLY A 17 -17.86 21.79 7.82
C GLY A 17 -18.62 20.91 6.84
N THR A 18 -19.40 19.94 7.35
CA THR A 18 -20.19 18.96 6.58
C THR A 18 -19.33 18.23 5.54
N TYR A 19 -19.88 17.78 4.42
CA TYR A 19 -19.09 17.29 3.29
C TYR A 19 -18.42 18.44 2.52
N ASP A 20 -17.35 18.15 1.79
CA ASP A 20 -16.83 19.07 0.78
C ASP A 20 -17.87 19.27 -0.33
N SER A 21 -18.43 20.48 -0.42
CA SER A 21 -19.41 20.84 -1.45
C SER A 21 -18.85 20.85 -2.87
N GLY A 22 -17.52 20.76 -3.02
CA GLY A 22 -16.87 20.59 -4.31
C GLY A 22 -16.70 19.13 -4.77
N PHE A 23 -17.07 18.15 -3.94
CA PHE A 23 -17.20 16.76 -4.39
C PHE A 23 -18.40 16.61 -5.33
N ASP A 24 -18.18 15.91 -6.43
CA ASP A 24 -19.22 15.61 -7.41
C ASP A 24 -19.66 14.14 -7.26
N ILE A 25 -20.97 13.92 -7.21
CA ILE A 25 -21.68 12.61 -7.21
C ILE A 25 -21.20 11.55 -6.21
N TRP A 26 -20.02 10.96 -6.38
CA TRP A 26 -19.56 9.79 -5.61
C TRP A 26 -18.04 9.67 -5.54
N GLY A 27 -17.58 9.20 -4.38
CA GLY A 27 -16.21 8.77 -4.13
C GLY A 27 -15.41 9.81 -3.37
N GLY A 28 -14.69 9.36 -2.35
CA GLY A 28 -13.81 10.17 -1.52
C GLY A 28 -14.49 10.77 -0.28
N GLU A 29 -15.82 10.95 -0.28
CA GLU A 29 -16.55 11.57 0.83
C GLU A 29 -16.44 10.78 2.14
N ASN A 30 -16.39 9.45 2.04
CA ASN A 30 -16.22 8.56 3.18
C ASN A 30 -14.83 8.67 3.81
N LEU A 31 -13.79 8.80 2.98
CA LEU A 31 -12.41 9.00 3.43
C LEU A 31 -12.24 10.40 4.01
N GLU A 32 -12.80 11.42 3.35
CA GLU A 32 -12.71 12.81 3.79
C GLU A 32 -13.32 13.01 5.18
N LEU A 33 -14.54 12.49 5.39
CA LEU A 33 -15.17 12.60 6.70
C LEU A 33 -14.43 11.75 7.76
N SER A 34 -13.83 10.62 7.37
CA SER A 34 -12.98 9.83 8.28
C SER A 34 -11.75 10.63 8.73
N PHE A 35 -11.04 11.28 7.79
CA PHE A 35 -9.85 12.09 8.10
C PHE A 35 -10.20 13.33 8.92
N LYS A 36 -11.26 14.06 8.56
CA LYS A 36 -11.80 15.15 9.38
C LYS A 36 -12.05 14.72 10.82
N THR A 37 -12.78 13.62 10.99
CA THR A 37 -13.17 13.14 12.30
C THR A 37 -11.94 12.84 13.15
N TRP A 38 -11.04 12.00 12.67
CA TRP A 38 -9.83 11.62 13.41
C TRP A 38 -8.86 12.78 13.64
N MET A 39 -8.57 13.55 12.59
CA MET A 39 -7.55 14.58 12.65
C MET A 39 -8.04 15.85 13.36
N CYS A 40 -9.35 16.08 13.47
CA CYS A 40 -9.92 17.30 14.07
C CYS A 40 -10.60 17.04 15.42
N GLY A 41 -10.24 15.95 16.12
CA GLY A 41 -10.58 15.73 17.53
C GLY A 41 -11.83 14.90 17.81
N GLY A 42 -12.30 14.11 16.86
CA GLY A 42 -13.31 13.07 17.06
C GLY A 42 -12.73 11.66 16.95
N THR A 43 -13.61 10.66 17.06
CA THR A 43 -13.30 9.23 16.87
C THR A 43 -14.26 8.62 15.85
N LEU A 44 -13.84 7.52 15.24
CA LEU A 44 -14.66 6.76 14.31
C LEU A 44 -14.75 5.32 14.80
N GLU A 45 -15.98 4.86 15.04
CA GLU A 45 -16.23 3.58 15.70
C GLU A 45 -17.18 2.70 14.87
N ILE A 46 -16.94 1.40 14.91
CA ILE A 46 -17.87 0.38 14.43
C ILE A 46 -18.48 -0.26 15.68
N VAL A 47 -19.80 -0.16 15.83
CA VAL A 47 -20.53 -0.70 16.99
C VAL A 47 -21.03 -2.11 16.64
N PRO A 48 -20.43 -3.20 17.18
CA PRO A 48 -20.78 -4.56 16.77
C PRO A 48 -22.21 -4.97 17.11
N CYS A 49 -22.86 -4.29 18.06
CA CYS A 49 -24.26 -4.55 18.42
C CYS A 49 -25.28 -3.92 17.46
N SER A 50 -24.86 -3.00 16.59
CA SER A 50 -25.74 -2.28 15.66
C SER A 50 -25.61 -2.86 14.25
N HIS A 51 -26.67 -3.51 13.77
CA HIS A 51 -26.65 -4.23 12.50
C HIS A 51 -27.57 -3.57 11.48
N VAL A 52 -27.03 -3.29 10.29
CA VAL A 52 -27.80 -2.86 9.12
C VAL A 52 -27.33 -3.63 7.89
N GLY A 53 -28.24 -4.33 7.23
CA GLY A 53 -27.95 -5.04 5.98
C GLY A 53 -27.80 -4.09 4.80
N HIS A 54 -26.77 -4.28 3.97
CA HIS A 54 -26.55 -3.51 2.74
C HIS A 54 -26.40 -4.45 1.53
N ILE A 55 -27.15 -4.19 0.46
CA ILE A 55 -27.06 -4.97 -0.78
C ILE A 55 -25.87 -4.46 -1.61
N PHE A 56 -24.73 -5.17 -1.52
CA PHE A 56 -23.56 -4.87 -2.34
C PHE A 56 -23.83 -5.17 -3.81
N ARG A 57 -23.50 -4.20 -4.68
CA ARG A 57 -23.64 -4.31 -6.13
C ARG A 57 -22.26 -4.37 -6.78
N LYS A 58 -22.14 -5.11 -7.88
CA LYS A 58 -20.89 -5.21 -8.65
C LYS A 58 -20.61 -3.98 -9.52
N ARG A 59 -21.65 -3.20 -9.88
CA ARG A 59 -21.55 -2.03 -10.77
C ARG A 59 -22.53 -0.94 -10.31
N SER A 60 -22.13 0.33 -10.50
CA SER A 60 -23.03 1.47 -10.28
C SER A 60 -24.15 1.44 -11.32
N PRO A 61 -25.43 1.58 -10.92
CA PRO A 61 -26.56 1.63 -11.85
C PRO A 61 -26.73 3.01 -12.52
N TYR A 62 -26.02 4.04 -12.04
CA TYR A 62 -26.22 5.42 -12.48
C TYR A 62 -25.28 5.80 -13.64
N LYS A 63 -25.80 6.61 -14.56
CA LYS A 63 -25.00 7.22 -15.64
C LYS A 63 -24.20 8.39 -15.07
N TRP A 64 -22.88 8.32 -15.19
CA TRP A 64 -21.98 9.43 -14.86
C TRP A 64 -21.96 10.44 -16.00
N ARG A 65 -21.71 11.71 -15.69
CA ARG A 65 -21.47 12.74 -16.71
C ARG A 65 -20.28 12.32 -17.58
N SER A 66 -20.44 12.35 -18.90
CA SER A 66 -19.37 12.02 -19.84
C SER A 66 -18.28 13.10 -19.81
N GLY A 67 -17.00 12.71 -19.83
CA GLY A 67 -15.86 13.62 -19.96
C GLY A 67 -15.25 14.12 -18.65
N VAL A 68 -15.84 13.79 -17.48
CA VAL A 68 -15.25 14.13 -16.17
C VAL A 68 -14.94 12.86 -15.40
N ASN A 69 -13.67 12.67 -15.04
CA ASN A 69 -13.29 11.64 -14.08
C ASN A 69 -13.60 12.11 -12.66
N VAL A 70 -14.87 11.97 -12.26
CA VAL A 70 -15.42 12.39 -10.98
C VAL A 70 -14.64 11.82 -9.79
N LEU A 71 -14.29 10.53 -9.86
CA LEU A 71 -13.52 9.85 -8.82
C LEU A 71 -12.14 10.47 -8.61
N ARG A 72 -11.43 10.72 -9.72
CA ARG A 72 -10.12 11.36 -9.67
C ARG A 72 -10.23 12.77 -9.10
N ARG A 73 -11.20 13.55 -9.58
CA ARG A 73 -11.46 14.92 -9.09
C ARG A 73 -11.62 14.94 -7.56
N ASN A 74 -12.55 14.16 -7.02
CA ASN A 74 -12.82 14.14 -5.58
C ASN A 74 -11.60 13.64 -4.79
N SER A 75 -10.92 12.61 -5.29
CA SER A 75 -9.73 12.06 -4.63
C SER A 75 -8.56 13.04 -4.61
N VAL A 76 -8.35 13.84 -5.66
CA VAL A 76 -7.34 14.91 -5.69
C VAL A 76 -7.68 16.05 -4.73
N ARG A 77 -8.96 16.48 -4.67
CA ARG A 77 -9.41 17.48 -3.68
C ARG A 77 -9.12 17.01 -2.25
N LEU A 78 -9.48 15.76 -1.94
CA LEU A 78 -9.19 15.14 -0.65
C LEU A 78 -7.68 15.10 -0.39
N ALA A 79 -6.89 14.68 -1.37
CA ALA A 79 -5.43 14.55 -1.25
C ALA A 79 -4.76 15.89 -0.94
N GLU A 80 -5.15 16.94 -1.66
CA GLU A 80 -4.62 18.29 -1.49
C GLU A 80 -4.96 18.93 -0.14
N VAL A 81 -6.08 18.55 0.46
CA VAL A 81 -6.52 19.12 1.75
C VAL A 81 -6.03 18.29 2.93
N TRP A 82 -5.97 16.96 2.82
CA TRP A 82 -5.86 16.07 3.98
C TRP A 82 -4.62 15.18 4.03
N LEU A 83 -3.93 14.93 2.92
CA LEU A 83 -2.82 13.95 2.88
C LEU A 83 -1.42 14.55 3.07
N ASP A 84 -1.29 15.88 3.23
CA ASP A 84 0.00 16.56 3.39
C ASP A 84 1.03 16.09 2.34
N ASP A 85 2.25 15.74 2.75
CA ASP A 85 3.30 15.23 1.84
C ASP A 85 3.06 13.80 1.35
N TYR A 86 2.09 13.07 1.92
CA TYR A 86 1.75 11.71 1.50
C TYR A 86 0.92 11.68 0.22
N LYS A 87 0.37 12.82 -0.22
CA LYS A 87 -0.36 12.94 -1.50
C LYS A 87 0.47 12.50 -2.71
N LYS A 88 1.80 12.60 -2.63
CA LYS A 88 2.73 12.13 -3.67
C LYS A 88 2.52 10.67 -4.07
N TYR A 89 2.18 9.80 -3.11
CA TYR A 89 1.94 8.39 -3.40
C TYR A 89 0.66 8.19 -4.23
N TYR A 90 -0.39 8.95 -3.92
CA TYR A 90 -1.59 8.96 -4.74
C TYR A 90 -1.31 9.55 -6.14
N TYR A 91 -0.51 10.62 -6.22
CA TYR A 91 -0.17 11.27 -7.50
C TYR A 91 0.57 10.32 -8.45
N GLN A 92 1.55 9.57 -7.93
CA GLN A 92 2.25 8.56 -8.70
C GLN A 92 1.29 7.51 -9.31
N ARG A 93 0.24 7.10 -8.58
CA ARG A 93 -0.75 6.11 -9.07
C ARG A 93 -1.62 6.63 -10.21
N ILE A 94 -1.83 7.94 -10.28
CA ILE A 94 -2.60 8.57 -11.36
C ILE A 94 -1.70 9.18 -12.45
N GLY A 95 -0.41 8.80 -12.48
CA GLY A 95 0.55 9.32 -13.45
C GLY A 95 0.88 10.80 -13.29
N ASN A 96 0.70 11.34 -12.08
CA ASN A 96 0.80 12.77 -11.74
C ASN A 96 -0.16 13.68 -12.52
N ASP A 97 -1.16 13.14 -13.21
CA ASP A 97 -2.22 13.92 -13.84
C ASP A 97 -3.32 14.25 -12.82
N LEU A 98 -3.19 15.42 -12.19
CA LEU A 98 -4.15 15.91 -11.20
C LEU A 98 -5.50 16.30 -11.83
N GLY A 99 -5.51 16.68 -13.11
CA GLY A 99 -6.64 17.33 -13.76
C GLY A 99 -7.14 18.59 -13.05
N ASP A 100 -8.34 19.05 -13.42
CA ASP A 100 -9.02 20.14 -12.72
C ASP A 100 -9.83 19.60 -11.53
N TYR A 101 -9.42 19.99 -10.32
CA TYR A 101 -10.07 19.67 -9.07
C TYR A 101 -10.79 20.87 -8.41
N GLY A 102 -10.80 22.04 -9.05
CA GLY A 102 -11.46 23.26 -8.60
C GLY A 102 -10.88 23.86 -7.31
N ASP A 103 -11.52 24.92 -6.80
CA ASP A 103 -11.07 25.60 -5.58
C ASP A 103 -11.27 24.75 -4.32
N ILE A 104 -10.25 24.75 -3.47
CA ILE A 104 -10.21 24.03 -2.18
C ILE A 104 -9.83 24.96 -1.01
N GLN A 105 -9.75 26.27 -1.25
CA GLN A 105 -9.25 27.22 -0.25
C GLN A 105 -10.09 27.19 1.03
N SER A 106 -11.42 27.19 0.89
CA SER A 106 -12.33 27.10 2.06
C SER A 106 -12.13 25.83 2.90
N ARG A 107 -11.71 24.72 2.27
CA ARG A 107 -11.45 23.44 2.97
C ARG A 107 -10.12 23.49 3.71
N LYS A 108 -9.07 24.07 3.12
CA LYS A 108 -7.78 24.31 3.77
C LYS A 108 -7.92 25.27 4.96
N GLU A 109 -8.70 26.32 4.82
CA GLU A 109 -9.00 27.28 5.89
C GLU A 109 -9.77 26.64 7.04
N LEU A 110 -10.76 25.80 6.74
CA LEU A 110 -11.49 25.03 7.74
C LEU A 110 -10.54 24.12 8.55
N ARG A 111 -9.66 23.36 7.87
CA ARG A 111 -8.66 22.51 8.53
C ARG A 111 -7.77 23.32 9.47
N LYS A 112 -7.33 24.50 9.05
CA LYS A 112 -6.55 25.43 9.88
C LYS A 112 -7.36 25.96 11.07
N LYS A 113 -8.60 26.39 10.86
CA LYS A 113 -9.50 26.92 11.90
C LYS A 113 -9.78 25.89 13.00
N LEU A 114 -9.96 24.62 12.61
CA LEU A 114 -10.18 23.51 13.54
C LEU A 114 -8.91 23.00 14.21
N GLN A 115 -7.74 23.53 13.83
CA GLN A 115 -6.42 23.11 14.35
C GLN A 115 -6.21 21.60 14.23
N CYS A 116 -6.62 21.03 13.09
CA CYS A 116 -6.52 19.59 12.88
C CYS A 116 -5.05 19.14 12.84
N LYS A 117 -4.82 17.90 13.27
CA LYS A 117 -3.52 17.23 13.22
C LYS A 117 -3.05 16.99 11.77
N SER A 118 -1.77 16.67 11.61
CA SER A 118 -1.18 16.28 10.33
C SER A 118 -1.61 14.87 9.92
N PHE A 119 -1.48 14.55 8.64
CA PHE A 119 -1.68 13.19 8.14
C PHE A 119 -0.60 12.23 8.67
N ASP A 120 0.62 12.75 8.90
CA ASP A 120 1.68 12.01 9.59
C ASP A 120 1.25 11.55 10.99
N TRP A 121 0.61 12.44 11.76
CA TRP A 121 0.04 12.09 13.06
C TRP A 121 -1.05 11.03 12.92
N TYR A 122 -1.93 11.15 11.91
CA TYR A 122 -2.97 10.16 11.65
C TYR A 122 -2.37 8.77 11.38
N LEU A 123 -1.36 8.67 10.50
CA LEU A 123 -0.72 7.39 10.21
C LEU A 123 -0.06 6.80 11.44
N LYS A 124 0.66 7.60 12.24
CA LYS A 124 1.39 7.09 13.42
C LYS A 124 0.48 6.71 14.60
N ASN A 125 -0.67 7.34 14.75
CA ASN A 125 -1.52 7.20 15.94
C ASN A 125 -2.82 6.46 15.69
N ILE A 126 -3.35 6.53 14.47
CA ILE A 126 -4.68 6.01 14.12
C ILE A 126 -4.60 4.82 13.16
N TYR A 127 -3.65 4.84 12.21
CA TYR A 127 -3.49 3.74 11.25
C TYR A 127 -2.03 3.31 11.05
N PRO A 128 -1.32 2.92 12.13
CA PRO A 128 0.12 2.61 12.11
C PRO A 128 0.47 1.36 11.32
N GLU A 129 -0.49 0.47 11.10
CA GLU A 129 -0.32 -0.76 10.32
C GLU A 129 -0.33 -0.52 8.79
N LEU A 130 -0.67 0.70 8.33
CA LEU A 130 -0.64 1.01 6.91
C LEU A 130 0.81 1.03 6.40
N PHE A 131 1.10 0.18 5.41
CA PHE A 131 2.39 0.20 4.75
C PHE A 131 2.60 1.50 3.94
N ILE A 132 3.70 2.19 4.22
CA ILE A 132 4.11 3.43 3.53
C ILE A 132 5.30 3.12 2.62
N PRO A 133 5.18 3.23 1.28
CA PRO A 133 6.26 2.88 0.35
C PRO A 133 7.59 3.59 0.62
N GLY A 134 7.56 4.83 1.13
CA GLY A 134 8.79 5.56 1.47
C GLY A 134 9.60 4.97 2.63
N GLU A 135 8.97 4.17 3.49
CA GLU A 135 9.60 3.56 4.65
C GLU A 135 10.18 2.17 4.37
N ALA A 136 9.96 1.64 3.17
CA ALA A 136 10.50 0.35 2.73
C ALA A 136 12.04 0.34 2.83
N LEU A 137 12.57 -0.76 3.39
CA LEU A 137 14.00 -1.03 3.53
C LEU A 137 14.67 -1.23 2.18
N ALA A 138 13.93 -1.80 1.23
CA ALA A 138 14.40 -2.04 -0.12
C ALA A 138 13.28 -1.78 -1.12
N SER A 139 13.62 -1.39 -2.35
CA SER A 139 12.66 -1.24 -3.45
C SER A 139 13.28 -1.44 -4.83
N GLY A 140 12.43 -1.73 -5.82
CA GLY A 140 12.83 -1.91 -7.22
C GLY A 140 12.91 -3.39 -7.61
N GLU A 141 13.76 -3.70 -8.59
CA GLU A 141 13.99 -5.07 -9.04
C GLU A 141 14.58 -5.95 -7.92
N VAL A 142 14.18 -7.22 -7.90
CA VAL A 142 14.83 -8.27 -7.12
C VAL A 142 15.50 -9.22 -8.08
N ARG A 143 16.80 -9.01 -8.28
CA ARG A 143 17.64 -9.68 -9.28
C ARG A 143 18.33 -10.88 -8.67
N ASN A 144 18.23 -12.05 -9.30
CA ASN A 144 19.08 -13.17 -8.96
C ASN A 144 20.48 -12.93 -9.52
N LEU A 145 21.52 -13.19 -8.74
CA LEU A 145 22.93 -13.01 -9.13
C LEU A 145 23.53 -14.25 -9.80
N GLY A 146 22.84 -15.39 -9.71
CA GLY A 146 23.25 -16.63 -10.35
C GLY A 146 23.15 -16.61 -11.87
N GLU A 147 23.95 -17.48 -12.50
CA GLU A 147 23.86 -17.82 -13.92
C GLU A 147 23.80 -16.61 -14.89
N GLY A 148 24.50 -15.52 -14.58
CA GLY A 148 24.62 -14.35 -15.45
C GLY A 148 23.90 -13.08 -14.96
N GLY A 149 23.17 -13.16 -13.84
CA GLY A 149 22.65 -11.96 -13.18
C GLY A 149 21.56 -11.21 -13.96
N ASP A 150 20.89 -11.89 -14.90
CA ASP A 150 19.96 -11.31 -15.87
C ASP A 150 18.48 -11.60 -15.55
N THR A 151 18.22 -12.34 -14.47
CA THR A 151 16.89 -12.88 -14.13
C THR A 151 16.34 -12.20 -12.88
N CYS A 152 15.10 -11.71 -12.94
CA CYS A 152 14.43 -10.99 -11.87
C CYS A 152 13.12 -11.66 -11.44
N LEU A 153 12.71 -11.43 -10.18
CA LEU A 153 11.35 -11.76 -9.73
C LEU A 153 10.32 -10.96 -10.54
N ASP A 154 9.34 -11.66 -11.10
CA ASP A 154 8.30 -11.06 -11.95
C ASP A 154 6.93 -11.63 -11.58
N SER A 155 5.98 -10.75 -11.28
CA SER A 155 4.58 -11.17 -11.16
C SER A 155 3.60 -10.04 -11.49
N PRO A 156 2.50 -10.31 -12.22
CA PRO A 156 1.49 -9.32 -12.56
C PRO A 156 0.59 -8.89 -11.39
N ALA A 157 0.56 -9.62 -10.27
CA ALA A 157 -0.31 -9.45 -9.08
C ALA A 157 -1.74 -8.92 -9.36
N ARG A 158 -2.37 -9.41 -10.43
CA ARG A 158 -3.81 -9.21 -10.60
C ARG A 158 -4.53 -10.18 -9.67
N ARG A 159 -5.82 -9.95 -9.42
CA ARG A 159 -6.63 -10.83 -8.55
C ARG A 159 -6.57 -12.30 -8.95
N ASP A 160 -6.56 -12.58 -10.25
CA ASP A 160 -6.50 -13.94 -10.79
C ASP A 160 -5.10 -14.57 -10.70
N ASP A 161 -4.08 -13.81 -10.28
CA ASP A 161 -2.68 -14.24 -10.21
C ASP A 161 -2.19 -14.48 -8.78
N LEU A 162 -2.95 -14.07 -7.76
CA LEU A 162 -2.53 -14.17 -6.35
C LEU A 162 -2.13 -15.61 -5.95
N HIS A 163 -2.90 -16.60 -6.38
CA HIS A 163 -2.63 -18.00 -6.04
C HIS A 163 -1.67 -18.72 -6.99
N LYS A 164 -1.08 -18.01 -7.96
CA LYS A 164 -0.15 -18.59 -8.92
C LYS A 164 1.29 -18.44 -8.42
N PRO A 165 2.18 -19.39 -8.77
CA PRO A 165 3.61 -19.24 -8.49
C PRO A 165 4.15 -17.93 -9.06
N VAL A 166 4.97 -17.24 -8.27
CA VAL A 166 5.72 -16.07 -8.73
C VAL A 166 6.71 -16.50 -9.79
N GLY A 167 6.79 -15.72 -10.86
CA GLY A 167 7.59 -16.01 -12.03
C GLY A 167 9.00 -15.45 -11.94
N LEU A 168 9.77 -15.86 -12.94
CA LEU A 168 11.08 -15.32 -13.27
C LEU A 168 11.00 -14.75 -14.69
N TRP A 169 11.65 -13.61 -14.91
CA TRP A 169 11.74 -13.00 -16.24
C TRP A 169 13.04 -12.24 -16.39
N PRO A 170 13.56 -12.03 -17.62
CA PRO A 170 14.67 -11.14 -17.85
C PRO A 170 14.44 -9.76 -17.20
N CYS A 171 15.44 -9.28 -16.46
CA CYS A 171 15.39 -7.98 -15.82
C CYS A 171 15.30 -6.88 -16.89
N HIS A 172 14.32 -5.97 -16.78
CA HIS A 172 14.04 -5.00 -17.85
C HIS A 172 14.06 -3.53 -17.40
N GLY A 173 14.14 -3.24 -16.11
CA GLY A 173 14.30 -1.89 -15.56
C GLY A 173 13.07 -0.98 -15.68
N GLN A 174 11.90 -1.54 -15.98
CA GLN A 174 10.66 -0.78 -16.26
C GLN A 174 9.70 -0.74 -15.05
N GLY A 175 10.10 -1.35 -13.92
CA GLY A 175 9.23 -1.52 -12.76
C GLY A 175 8.06 -2.47 -13.07
N GLY A 176 6.83 -2.05 -12.78
CA GLY A 176 5.63 -2.84 -13.09
C GLY A 176 5.63 -4.20 -12.38
N ASN A 177 5.70 -5.28 -13.15
CA ASN A 177 5.73 -6.64 -12.59
C ASN A 177 7.01 -6.97 -11.81
N GLN A 178 8.09 -6.24 -12.04
CA GLN A 178 9.38 -6.44 -11.39
C GLN A 178 9.66 -5.41 -10.29
N TYR A 179 8.67 -4.60 -9.90
CA TYR A 179 8.85 -3.65 -8.80
C TYR A 179 8.36 -4.27 -7.48
N TRP A 180 9.29 -4.45 -6.56
CA TRP A 180 9.06 -5.03 -5.24
C TRP A 180 9.47 -4.04 -4.15
N MET A 181 8.94 -4.22 -2.94
CA MET A 181 9.31 -3.45 -1.76
C MET A 181 9.48 -4.36 -0.56
N LEU A 182 10.57 -4.20 0.19
CA LEU A 182 10.77 -4.90 1.46
C LEU A 182 10.30 -4.01 2.62
N SER A 183 9.27 -4.42 3.35
CA SER A 183 8.79 -3.70 4.54
C SER A 183 9.73 -3.89 5.74
N ARG A 184 9.59 -3.04 6.76
CA ARG A 184 10.35 -3.16 8.02
C ARG A 184 9.94 -4.40 8.81
N GLU A 185 8.70 -4.85 8.61
CA GLU A 185 8.09 -6.01 9.24
C GLU A 185 8.48 -7.32 8.54
N GLY A 186 9.25 -7.25 7.45
CA GLY A 186 9.79 -8.40 6.73
C GLY A 186 8.86 -8.96 5.65
N GLU A 187 7.94 -8.17 5.11
CA GLU A 187 7.13 -8.56 3.96
C GLU A 187 7.81 -8.11 2.66
N ILE A 188 7.90 -8.99 1.66
CA ILE A 188 8.29 -8.62 0.29
C ILE A 188 7.02 -8.38 -0.51
N ARG A 189 6.76 -7.10 -0.81
CA ARG A 189 5.47 -6.59 -1.28
C ARG A 189 5.51 -6.23 -2.76
N ARG A 190 4.39 -6.50 -3.43
CA ARG A 190 3.95 -5.86 -4.66
C ARG A 190 2.57 -5.26 -4.40
N ASP A 191 2.56 -3.97 -4.07
CA ASP A 191 1.39 -3.23 -3.59
C ASP A 191 0.76 -3.86 -2.33
N GLU A 192 -0.48 -4.31 -2.42
CA GLU A 192 -1.25 -4.97 -1.35
C GLU A 192 -1.07 -6.50 -1.35
N SER A 193 -0.19 -7.02 -2.22
CA SER A 193 0.12 -8.45 -2.31
C SER A 193 1.55 -8.71 -1.83
N CYS A 194 1.76 -9.80 -1.12
CA CYS A 194 3.02 -10.15 -0.47
C CYS A 194 3.49 -11.53 -0.95
N LEU A 195 4.81 -11.72 -1.06
CA LEU A 195 5.38 -13.06 -1.23
C LEU A 195 4.97 -13.94 -0.05
N ASP A 196 4.42 -15.10 -0.37
CA ASP A 196 3.86 -16.04 0.58
C ASP A 196 4.38 -17.45 0.29
N TYR A 197 4.89 -18.14 1.32
CA TYR A 197 5.34 -19.52 1.20
C TYR A 197 4.76 -20.42 2.30
N ALA A 198 3.86 -21.31 1.88
CA ALA A 198 3.20 -22.29 2.73
C ALA A 198 3.72 -23.73 2.53
N GLY A 199 4.93 -23.90 1.98
CA GLY A 199 5.61 -25.22 1.88
C GLY A 199 5.75 -25.81 0.48
N LYS A 200 5.08 -25.25 -0.54
CA LYS A 200 5.15 -25.75 -1.92
C LYS A 200 5.77 -24.72 -2.88
N ASP A 201 4.95 -23.80 -3.38
CA ASP A 201 5.35 -22.74 -4.31
C ASP A 201 5.37 -21.40 -3.57
N VAL A 202 6.20 -20.47 -4.02
CA VAL A 202 6.15 -19.07 -3.57
C VAL A 202 5.12 -18.34 -4.43
N ILE A 203 4.07 -17.81 -3.79
CA ILE A 203 2.93 -17.17 -4.47
C ILE A 203 2.76 -15.72 -4.00
N LEU A 204 1.75 -15.01 -4.52
CA LEU A 204 1.36 -13.69 -4.03
C LEU A 204 0.04 -13.72 -3.28
N TYR A 205 0.06 -13.56 -1.97
CA TYR A 205 -1.19 -13.50 -1.20
C TYR A 205 -1.43 -12.08 -0.67
N PRO A 206 -2.68 -11.65 -0.41
CA PRO A 206 -2.92 -10.37 0.25
C PRO A 206 -2.04 -10.23 1.50
N CYS A 207 -1.37 -9.09 1.61
CA CYS A 207 -0.51 -8.79 2.74
C CYS A 207 -1.37 -8.75 4.01
N HIS A 208 -0.98 -9.52 5.03
CA HIS A 208 -1.79 -9.69 6.23
C HIS A 208 -1.09 -9.30 7.53
N GLY A 209 0.20 -8.91 7.50
CA GLY A 209 0.94 -8.44 8.68
C GLY A 209 1.15 -9.49 9.79
N SER A 210 0.56 -10.68 9.66
CA SER A 210 0.61 -11.77 10.65
C SER A 210 1.94 -12.55 10.65
N LYS A 211 2.95 -12.09 9.88
CA LYS A 211 4.26 -12.74 9.72
C LYS A 211 4.10 -14.16 9.17
N GLY A 212 4.70 -15.17 9.81
CA GLY A 212 4.53 -16.58 9.48
C GLY A 212 5.06 -16.96 8.09
N ASN A 213 4.13 -17.24 7.17
CA ASN A 213 4.36 -17.58 5.77
C ASN A 213 4.66 -16.35 4.88
N GLN A 214 4.49 -15.13 5.38
CA GLN A 214 4.85 -13.88 4.69
C GLN A 214 6.05 -13.16 5.32
N LEU A 215 6.76 -13.82 6.24
CA LEU A 215 7.95 -13.26 6.88
C LEU A 215 9.21 -13.66 6.11
N TRP A 216 9.99 -12.66 5.70
CA TRP A 216 11.23 -12.80 4.94
C TRP A 216 12.34 -11.97 5.58
N PHE A 217 13.54 -12.54 5.60
CA PHE A 217 14.76 -11.88 6.04
C PHE A 217 15.68 -11.71 4.84
N TYR A 218 16.04 -10.47 4.54
CA TYR A 218 17.04 -10.16 3.53
C TYR A 218 18.35 -9.79 4.21
N ASP A 219 19.42 -10.51 3.88
CA ASP A 219 20.78 -10.19 4.28
C ASP A 219 21.55 -9.65 3.06
N ALA A 220 21.86 -8.35 3.10
CA ALA A 220 22.58 -7.68 2.03
C ALA A 220 24.06 -8.07 1.94
N ASN A 221 24.67 -8.65 2.98
CA ASN A 221 26.07 -9.09 2.93
C ASN A 221 26.20 -10.43 2.20
N THR A 222 25.28 -11.36 2.47
CA THR A 222 25.25 -12.68 1.83
C THR A 222 24.36 -12.73 0.60
N HIS A 223 23.65 -11.64 0.30
CA HIS A 223 22.63 -11.54 -0.75
C HIS A 223 21.51 -12.60 -0.60
N THR A 224 21.16 -12.98 0.63
CA THR A 224 20.25 -14.10 0.85
C THR A 224 18.86 -13.60 1.22
N ILE A 225 17.83 -14.18 0.62
CA ILE A 225 16.42 -14.03 1.04
C ILE A 225 16.00 -15.33 1.73
N GLN A 226 15.90 -15.29 3.05
CA GLN A 226 15.51 -16.44 3.88
C GLN A 226 14.05 -16.29 4.33
N HIS A 227 13.27 -17.35 4.18
CA HIS A 227 11.92 -17.42 4.72
C HIS A 227 11.95 -17.64 6.23
N GLY A 228 11.18 -16.83 6.96
CA GLY A 228 11.26 -16.74 8.41
C GLY A 228 10.89 -18.02 9.14
N SER A 229 9.79 -18.67 8.75
CA SER A 229 9.28 -19.85 9.46
C SER A 229 9.93 -21.17 9.02
N SER A 230 10.20 -21.35 7.71
CA SER A 230 10.83 -22.58 7.21
C SER A 230 12.35 -22.57 7.28
N ARG A 231 12.97 -21.39 7.48
CA ARG A 231 14.43 -21.17 7.44
C ARG A 231 15.10 -21.51 6.10
N LYS A 232 14.32 -21.84 5.07
CA LYS A 232 14.78 -22.08 3.71
C LYS A 232 15.09 -20.78 2.98
N CYS A 233 15.95 -20.86 1.97
CA CYS A 233 16.33 -19.74 1.13
C CYS A 233 15.57 -19.78 -0.20
N LEU A 234 15.24 -18.58 -0.71
CA LEU A 234 14.69 -18.42 -2.05
C LEU A 234 15.77 -18.74 -3.08
N GLU A 235 15.46 -19.58 -4.05
CA GLU A 235 16.42 -20.06 -5.05
C GLU A 235 15.76 -20.11 -6.44
N ILE A 236 16.50 -19.77 -7.50
CA ILE A 236 16.08 -20.08 -8.88
C ILE A 236 16.42 -21.54 -9.23
N SER A 237 15.56 -22.19 -10.01
CA SER A 237 15.88 -23.50 -10.58
C SER A 237 17.05 -23.42 -11.57
N ALA A 238 17.73 -24.56 -11.80
CA ALA A 238 18.88 -24.66 -12.69
C ALA A 238 18.59 -24.29 -14.16
N ASP A 239 17.33 -24.37 -14.58
CA ASP A 239 16.85 -24.01 -15.92
C ASP A 239 16.28 -22.58 -15.98
N LYS A 240 16.36 -21.84 -14.86
CA LYS A 240 15.80 -20.49 -14.65
C LYS A 240 14.29 -20.36 -14.87
N GLN A 241 13.55 -21.48 -14.92
CA GLN A 241 12.12 -21.45 -15.22
C GLN A 241 11.22 -21.22 -14.00
N ARG A 242 11.68 -21.53 -12.78
CA ARG A 242 10.85 -21.43 -11.58
C ARG A 242 11.62 -21.02 -10.34
N LEU A 243 10.89 -20.41 -9.42
CA LEU A 243 11.33 -20.24 -8.04
C LEU A 243 11.16 -21.54 -7.24
N GLN A 244 12.06 -21.75 -6.30
CA GLN A 244 12.00 -22.85 -5.36
C GLN A 244 12.54 -22.42 -3.99
N MET A 245 12.18 -23.18 -2.96
CA MET A 245 12.69 -23.00 -1.60
C MET A 245 13.55 -24.21 -1.23
N SER A 246 14.81 -23.96 -0.88
CA SER A 246 15.81 -25.00 -0.60
C SER A 246 16.59 -24.66 0.68
N GLU A 247 17.33 -25.64 1.20
CA GLU A 247 18.23 -25.40 2.32
C GLU A 247 19.28 -24.35 1.93
N CYS A 248 19.50 -23.40 2.82
CA CYS A 248 20.45 -22.32 2.60
C CYS A 248 21.87 -22.89 2.52
N ASN A 249 22.55 -22.70 1.39
CA ASN A 249 23.84 -23.32 1.10
C ASN A 249 24.86 -22.36 0.45
N GLY A 250 24.49 -21.08 0.26
CA GLY A 250 25.38 -20.07 -0.32
C GLY A 250 25.57 -20.18 -1.84
N SER A 251 24.79 -21.03 -2.52
CA SER A 251 24.77 -21.12 -3.98
C SER A 251 24.49 -19.76 -4.62
N GLU A 252 25.12 -19.48 -5.76
CA GLU A 252 24.83 -18.27 -6.54
C GLU A 252 23.35 -18.18 -6.94
N ARG A 253 22.65 -19.31 -7.10
CA ARG A 253 21.20 -19.32 -7.38
C ARG A 253 20.34 -18.84 -6.19
N GLN A 254 20.90 -18.79 -4.99
CA GLN A 254 20.25 -18.27 -3.78
C GLN A 254 20.60 -16.81 -3.51
N LYS A 255 21.45 -16.19 -4.34
CA LYS A 255 21.87 -14.81 -4.17
C LYS A 255 20.93 -13.87 -4.93
N TRP A 256 20.34 -12.94 -4.21
CA TRP A 256 19.40 -11.94 -4.66
C TRP A 256 19.87 -10.54 -4.28
N SER A 257 19.67 -9.59 -5.18
CA SER A 257 19.96 -8.19 -4.94
C SER A 257 18.72 -7.35 -5.18
N PHE A 258 18.34 -6.56 -4.18
CA PHE A 258 17.38 -5.48 -4.35
C PHE A 258 18.05 -4.29 -5.02
N GLN A 259 17.42 -3.73 -6.06
CA GLN A 259 17.95 -2.60 -6.81
C GLN A 259 18.29 -1.39 -5.91
N ASN A 260 17.40 -1.05 -4.98
CA ASN A 260 17.61 0.06 -4.05
C ASN A 260 17.43 -0.46 -2.62
N TYR A 261 18.53 -0.82 -1.95
CA TYR A 261 18.52 -1.20 -0.54
C TYR A 261 19.10 -0.06 0.32
N ASP A 262 18.39 0.32 1.38
CA ASP A 262 18.79 1.39 2.29
C ASP A 262 18.86 0.88 3.74
N PRO A 263 20.07 0.48 4.22
CA PRO A 263 20.24 -0.04 5.56
C PRO A 263 19.99 1.02 6.65
N SER A 264 20.01 2.33 6.32
CA SER A 264 19.73 3.38 7.31
C SER A 264 18.30 3.33 7.83
N LYS A 265 17.38 2.71 7.07
CA LYS A 265 15.98 2.53 7.46
C LYS A 265 15.75 1.35 8.41
N LEU A 266 16.75 0.50 8.66
CA LEU A 266 16.66 -0.56 9.68
C LEU A 266 16.72 -0.01 11.11
N ALA A 267 17.34 1.16 11.29
CA ALA A 267 17.37 1.79 12.61
C ALA A 267 15.93 2.13 13.05
N PRO A 268 15.60 1.95 14.35
CA PRO A 268 14.41 2.59 14.89
C PRO A 268 14.53 4.07 14.55
N ALA A 269 13.49 4.66 13.97
CA ALA A 269 13.44 6.09 13.76
C ALA A 269 13.79 6.72 15.11
N ALA A 270 14.98 7.31 15.22
CA ALA A 270 15.46 7.90 16.45
C ALA A 270 14.33 8.74 17.01
N SER A 271 13.95 8.45 18.25
CA SER A 271 12.93 9.12 19.05
C SER A 271 12.89 10.61 18.69
N ARG A 272 11.95 10.97 17.83
CA ARG A 272 11.57 12.37 17.60
C ARG A 272 10.75 12.77 18.82
N LEU A 273 11.47 13.05 19.90
CA LEU A 273 10.98 13.83 21.04
C LEU A 273 10.69 15.26 20.58
#